data_AF-A0A2E2QQU2-F1
#
_entry.id   AF-A0A2E2QQU2-F1
#
_cell.length_a   1.000
_cell.length_b   1.000
_cell.length_c   1.000
_cell.angle_alpha   90.00
_cell.angle_beta   90.00
_cell.angle_gamma   90.00
#
_symmetry.space_group_name_H-M   'P 1'
#
loop_
_entity.id
_entity.type
_entity.pdbx_description
1 polymer ?
#
loop_
_entity_poly.entity_id
_entity_poly.type
_entity_poly.pdbx_seq_one_letter_code
_entity_poly.pdbx_strand_id
1 'polypeptide(L)'
;MSPQTWLEKASEEELIEHILNRYHDTHRDQLPDMIRLAQRVERVHGGHPECPSGLSAHLEAMQAELENHMAKEEQILFPMITRGISGMARGPVSVMRAEHEVHSTALARLDALTNHLELPEDACNTWRKLYEQIAIFREDLNAHIALENSVLFTRIDGLTA
;
A
#
# COMPACT_ATOMS: atom_id res chain seq x y z
N MET A 1 -19.38 -16.05 -7.76
CA MET A 1 -18.47 -16.68 -6.78
C MET A 1 -18.20 -15.62 -5.72
N SER A 2 -18.26 -15.94 -4.41
CA SER A 2 -17.92 -14.93 -3.40
C SER A 2 -16.41 -14.62 -3.44
N PRO A 3 -15.97 -13.44 -2.98
CA PRO A 3 -14.55 -13.09 -2.91
C PRO A 3 -13.72 -14.16 -2.16
N GLN A 4 -14.29 -14.69 -1.08
CA GLN A 4 -13.66 -15.72 -0.24
C GLN A 4 -13.48 -17.05 -0.99
N THR A 5 -14.47 -17.46 -1.80
CA THR A 5 -14.38 -18.68 -2.61
C THR A 5 -13.41 -18.55 -3.79
N TRP A 6 -13.10 -17.33 -4.26
CA TRP A 6 -12.07 -17.11 -5.28
C TRP A 6 -10.66 -17.27 -4.69
N LEU A 7 -10.38 -16.63 -3.56
CA LEU A 7 -9.06 -16.67 -2.90
C LEU A 7 -8.59 -18.09 -2.58
N GLU A 8 -9.51 -18.98 -2.21
CA GLU A 8 -9.20 -20.39 -1.92
C GLU A 8 -8.83 -21.22 -3.16
N LYS A 9 -9.30 -20.82 -4.35
CA LYS A 9 -9.20 -21.61 -5.58
C LYS A 9 -8.25 -21.05 -6.61
N ALA A 10 -7.95 -19.75 -6.55
CA ALA A 10 -7.08 -19.07 -7.49
C ALA A 10 -5.67 -19.69 -7.47
N SER A 11 -5.03 -19.85 -8.64
CA SER A 11 -3.62 -20.24 -8.74
C SER A 11 -2.70 -19.10 -8.26
N GLU A 12 -1.41 -19.40 -8.04
CA GLU A 12 -0.42 -18.35 -7.76
C GLU A 12 -0.34 -17.32 -8.89
N GLU A 13 -0.42 -17.75 -10.16
CA GLU A 13 -0.44 -16.83 -11.31
C GLU A 13 -1.66 -15.90 -11.27
N GLU A 14 -2.86 -16.43 -11.00
CA GLU A 14 -4.10 -15.62 -10.93
C GLU A 14 -4.06 -14.63 -9.77
N LEU A 15 -3.47 -15.01 -8.63
CA LEU A 15 -3.26 -14.12 -7.48
C LEU A 15 -2.27 -13.00 -7.83
N ILE A 16 -1.14 -13.35 -8.45
CA ILE A 16 -0.12 -12.38 -8.87
C ILE A 16 -0.72 -11.40 -9.88
N GLU A 17 -1.42 -11.88 -10.91
CA GLU A 17 -2.08 -11.01 -11.89
C GLU A 17 -3.10 -10.07 -11.22
N HIS A 18 -3.85 -10.57 -10.23
CA HIS A 18 -4.74 -9.73 -9.45
C HIS A 18 -3.97 -8.67 -8.64
N ILE A 19 -2.89 -9.05 -7.97
CA ILE A 19 -2.06 -8.13 -7.17
C ILE A 19 -1.53 -6.98 -8.03
N LEU A 20 -0.95 -7.32 -9.19
CA LEU A 20 -0.39 -6.35 -10.12
C LEU A 20 -1.46 -5.35 -10.59
N ASN A 21 -2.57 -5.85 -11.11
CA ASN A 21 -3.59 -5.00 -11.72
C ASN A 21 -4.44 -4.24 -10.68
N ARG A 22 -4.82 -4.89 -9.57
CA ARG A 22 -5.73 -4.31 -8.57
C ARG A 22 -5.00 -3.44 -7.55
N TYR A 23 -3.75 -3.76 -7.22
CA TYR A 23 -3.03 -3.05 -6.17
C TYR A 23 -1.83 -2.27 -6.70
N HIS A 24 -0.88 -2.90 -7.39
CA HIS A 24 0.35 -2.21 -7.79
C HIS A 24 0.07 -1.02 -8.72
N ASP A 25 -0.67 -1.26 -9.81
CA ASP A 25 -1.06 -0.20 -10.74
C ASP A 25 -1.91 0.87 -10.06
N THR A 26 -2.81 0.45 -9.17
CA THR A 26 -3.67 1.38 -8.41
C THR A 26 -2.86 2.27 -7.47
N HIS A 27 -1.86 1.74 -6.77
CA HIS A 27 -0.99 2.52 -5.89
C HIS A 27 -0.13 3.52 -6.67
N ARG A 28 0.36 3.13 -7.86
CA ARG A 28 1.09 4.02 -8.78
C ARG A 28 0.26 5.20 -9.25
N ASP A 29 -1.06 5.03 -9.37
CA ASP A 29 -1.99 6.11 -9.69
C ASP A 29 -2.38 6.96 -8.45
N GLN A 30 -2.61 6.31 -7.31
CA GLN A 30 -3.09 6.95 -6.08
C GLN A 30 -2.07 7.92 -5.48
N LEU A 31 -0.82 7.48 -5.31
CA LEU A 31 0.21 8.24 -4.58
C LEU A 31 0.54 9.60 -5.23
N PRO A 32 0.75 9.70 -6.56
CA PRO A 32 1.01 10.99 -7.19
C PRO A 32 -0.11 12.03 -7.01
N ASP A 33 -1.40 11.64 -7.06
CA ASP A 33 -2.49 12.59 -6.84
C ASP A 33 -2.55 13.04 -5.38
N MET A 34 -2.41 12.11 -4.43
CA MET A 34 -2.38 12.44 -3.00
C MET A 34 -1.22 13.36 -2.65
N ILE A 35 -0.02 13.14 -3.18
CA ILE A 35 1.15 14.01 -2.96
C ILE A 35 0.84 15.43 -3.44
N ARG A 36 0.30 15.59 -4.67
CA ARG A 36 -0.09 16.92 -5.19
C ARG A 36 -1.13 17.62 -4.32
N LEU A 37 -2.13 16.87 -3.84
CA LEU A 37 -3.17 17.41 -2.97
C LEU A 37 -2.60 17.82 -1.61
N ALA A 38 -1.75 16.98 -1.00
CA ALA A 38 -1.06 17.27 0.26
C ALA A 38 -0.19 18.53 0.17
N GLN A 39 0.63 18.64 -0.87
CA GLN A 39 1.43 19.85 -1.13
C GLN A 39 0.55 21.10 -1.26
N ARG A 40 -0.63 20.98 -1.90
CA ARG A 40 -1.57 22.11 -2.02
C ARG A 40 -2.19 22.46 -0.67
N VAL A 41 -2.58 21.47 0.13
CA VAL A 41 -3.14 21.68 1.48
C VAL A 41 -2.11 22.36 2.37
N GLU A 42 -0.89 21.83 2.45
CA GLU A 42 0.20 22.41 3.25
C GLU A 42 0.54 23.84 2.81
N ARG A 43 0.59 24.10 1.50
CA ARG A 43 0.90 25.44 0.97
C ARG A 43 -0.18 26.47 1.30
N VAL A 44 -1.46 26.10 1.18
CA VAL A 44 -2.59 27.03 1.38
C VAL A 44 -2.94 27.19 2.87
N HIS A 45 -2.83 26.11 3.63
CA HIS A 45 -3.26 26.04 5.02
C HIS A 45 -2.11 25.95 6.02
N GLY A 46 -0.85 26.17 5.64
CA GLY A 46 0.30 26.04 6.56
C GLY A 46 0.27 26.93 7.81
N GLY A 47 -0.58 27.96 7.85
CA GLY A 47 -0.85 28.75 9.06
C GLY A 47 -2.01 28.25 9.92
N HIS A 48 -2.75 27.23 9.46
CA HIS A 48 -3.86 26.61 10.17
C HIS A 48 -3.31 25.62 11.21
N PRO A 49 -3.78 25.64 12.48
CA PRO A 49 -3.23 24.78 13.53
C PRO A 49 -3.37 23.28 13.25
N GLU A 50 -4.41 22.89 12.52
CA GLU A 50 -4.67 21.49 12.14
C GLU A 50 -4.07 21.10 10.79
N CYS A 51 -3.28 21.97 10.15
CA CYS A 51 -2.65 21.63 8.88
C CYS A 51 -1.75 20.39 9.02
N PRO A 52 -1.90 19.36 8.16
CA PRO A 52 -1.15 18.11 8.26
C PRO A 52 0.28 18.31 7.75
N SER A 53 1.07 19.08 8.49
CA SER A 53 2.38 19.55 8.09
C SER A 53 3.37 18.38 7.97
N GLY A 54 3.96 18.21 6.78
CA GLY A 54 4.90 17.12 6.50
C GLY A 54 4.25 15.85 5.93
N LEU A 55 2.93 15.88 5.69
CA LEU A 55 2.19 14.83 4.99
C LEU A 55 2.70 14.62 3.57
N SER A 56 2.99 15.71 2.84
CA SER A 56 3.50 15.63 1.46
C SER A 56 4.82 14.84 1.39
N ALA A 57 5.79 15.22 2.22
CA ALA A 57 7.08 14.55 2.32
C ALA A 57 6.96 13.09 2.79
N HIS A 58 6.03 12.80 3.70
CA HIS A 58 5.76 11.43 4.14
C HIS A 58 5.20 10.57 3.00
N LEU A 59 4.24 11.09 2.22
CA LEU A 59 3.69 10.40 1.06
C LEU A 59 4.73 10.18 -0.05
N GLU A 60 5.62 11.13 -0.28
CA GLU A 60 6.75 10.98 -1.22
C GLU A 60 7.71 9.85 -0.78
N ALA A 61 8.03 9.77 0.52
CA ALA A 61 8.83 8.68 1.06
C ALA A 61 8.12 7.33 0.93
N MET A 62 6.82 7.28 1.26
CA MET A 62 6.00 6.06 1.06
C MET A 62 5.97 5.61 -0.39
N GLN A 63 5.85 6.54 -1.34
CA GLN A 63 5.87 6.22 -2.76
C GLN A 63 7.19 5.60 -3.19
N ALA A 64 8.33 6.18 -2.79
CA ALA A 64 9.63 5.66 -3.14
C ALA A 64 9.87 4.24 -2.59
N GLU A 65 9.52 4.01 -1.32
CA GLU A 65 9.65 2.70 -0.69
C GLU A 65 8.71 1.67 -1.32
N LEU A 66 7.44 2.03 -1.55
CA LEU A 66 6.46 1.11 -2.13
C LEU A 66 6.80 0.76 -3.58
N GLU A 67 7.27 1.71 -4.38
CA GLU A 67 7.71 1.43 -5.75
C GLU A 67 8.92 0.49 -5.77
N ASN A 68 9.90 0.73 -4.90
CA ASN A 68 11.06 -0.17 -4.78
C ASN A 68 10.63 -1.58 -4.35
N HIS A 69 9.74 -1.67 -3.37
CA HIS A 69 9.14 -2.93 -2.91
C HIS A 69 8.45 -3.69 -4.04
N MET A 70 7.45 -3.08 -4.70
CA MET A 70 6.70 -3.66 -5.80
C MET A 70 7.62 -4.07 -6.97
N ALA A 71 8.67 -3.29 -7.26
CA ALA A 71 9.64 -3.63 -8.31
C ALA A 71 10.43 -4.91 -7.99
N LYS A 72 10.80 -5.15 -6.72
CA LYS A 72 11.46 -6.41 -6.33
C LYS A 72 10.51 -7.60 -6.52
N GLU A 73 9.23 -7.40 -6.24
CA GLU A 73 8.25 -8.45 -6.43
C GLU A 73 8.03 -8.77 -7.90
N GLU A 74 7.75 -7.74 -8.70
CA GLU A 74 7.50 -7.84 -10.14
C GLU A 74 8.67 -8.42 -10.92
N GLN A 75 9.90 -8.01 -10.58
CA GLN A 75 11.08 -8.37 -11.37
C GLN A 75 11.72 -9.68 -10.89
N ILE A 76 11.56 -10.04 -9.62
CA ILE A 76 12.27 -11.16 -9.01
C ILE A 76 11.30 -12.17 -8.41
N LEU A 77 10.51 -11.78 -7.39
CA LEU A 77 9.73 -12.75 -6.60
C LEU A 77 8.62 -13.42 -7.42
N PHE A 78 7.77 -12.64 -8.08
CA PHE A 78 6.65 -13.17 -8.86
C PHE A 78 7.11 -14.04 -10.03
N PRO A 79 8.16 -13.67 -10.82
CA PRO A 79 8.74 -14.57 -11.81
C PRO A 79 9.30 -15.87 -11.21
N MET A 80 9.87 -15.83 -9.99
CA MET A 80 10.34 -17.06 -9.33
C MET A 80 9.18 -17.98 -8.94
N ILE A 81 8.08 -17.42 -8.43
CA ILE A 81 6.88 -18.17 -8.04
C ILE A 81 6.24 -18.83 -9.28
N THR A 82 5.98 -18.06 -10.34
CA THR A 82 5.31 -18.55 -11.56
C THR A 82 6.14 -19.56 -12.37
N ARG A 83 7.46 -19.59 -12.19
CA ARG A 83 8.34 -20.61 -12.79
C ARG A 83 8.43 -21.90 -11.97
N GLY A 84 7.70 -22.01 -10.87
CA GLY A 84 7.72 -23.18 -9.99
C GLY A 84 9.02 -23.34 -9.19
N ILE A 85 9.77 -22.24 -9.01
CA ILE A 85 11.03 -22.21 -8.26
C ILE A 85 10.77 -21.75 -6.81
N SER A 86 9.56 -22.01 -6.31
CA SER A 86 9.05 -21.57 -5.00
C SER A 86 9.88 -22.06 -3.82
N GLY A 87 10.60 -23.18 -3.94
CA GLY A 87 11.55 -23.64 -2.93
C GLY A 87 12.70 -22.65 -2.63
N MET A 88 13.08 -21.81 -3.61
CA MET A 88 14.08 -20.74 -3.42
C MET A 88 13.46 -19.38 -3.07
N ALA A 89 12.13 -19.24 -3.12
CA ALA A 89 11.44 -17.98 -2.87
C ALA A 89 11.27 -17.66 -1.37
N ARG A 90 11.53 -18.61 -0.46
CA ARG A 90 11.40 -18.40 1.00
C ARG A 90 12.25 -17.25 1.54
N GLY A 91 13.49 -17.11 1.06
CA GLY A 91 14.36 -16.00 1.44
C GLY A 91 13.78 -14.64 1.02
N PRO A 92 13.51 -14.44 -0.29
CA PRO A 92 12.81 -13.25 -0.79
C PRO A 92 11.49 -12.94 -0.08
N VAL A 93 10.63 -13.93 0.17
CA VAL A 93 9.37 -13.75 0.92
C VAL A 93 9.62 -13.20 2.32
N SER A 94 10.63 -13.69 3.03
CA SER A 94 10.98 -13.16 4.35
C SER A 94 11.41 -11.69 4.31
N VAL A 95 12.04 -11.24 3.22
CA VAL A 95 12.41 -9.83 3.03
C VAL A 95 11.15 -9.00 2.75
N MET A 96 10.26 -9.45 1.87
CA MET A 96 9.00 -8.73 1.58
C MET A 96 8.12 -8.58 2.83
N ARG A 97 7.99 -9.63 3.65
CA ARG A 97 7.29 -9.54 4.95
C ARG A 97 7.91 -8.50 5.89
N ALA A 98 9.23 -8.39 5.94
CA ALA A 98 9.89 -7.37 6.76
C ALA A 98 9.63 -5.95 6.23
N GLU A 99 9.56 -5.79 4.91
CA GLU A 99 9.20 -4.51 4.27
C GLU A 99 7.72 -4.16 4.46
N HIS A 100 6.82 -5.14 4.52
CA HIS A 100 5.42 -4.93 4.90
C HIS A 100 5.26 -4.32 6.29
N GLU A 101 6.09 -4.71 7.27
CA GLU A 101 6.10 -4.07 8.59
C GLU A 101 6.53 -2.59 8.54
N VAL A 102 7.45 -2.26 7.63
CA VAL A 102 7.83 -0.86 7.36
C VAL A 102 6.65 -0.09 6.77
N HIS A 103 5.92 -0.67 5.81
CA HIS A 103 4.72 -0.05 5.25
C HIS A 103 3.59 0.12 6.29
N SER A 104 3.37 -0.87 7.16
CA SER A 104 2.44 -0.77 8.30
C SER A 104 2.81 0.39 9.24
N THR A 105 4.10 0.56 9.52
CA THR A 105 4.59 1.69 10.33
C THR A 105 4.37 3.03 9.62
N ALA A 106 4.56 3.07 8.30
CA ALA A 106 4.32 4.27 7.50
C ALA A 106 2.83 4.65 7.45
N LEU A 107 1.91 3.67 7.41
CA LEU A 107 0.47 3.90 7.53
C LEU A 107 0.08 4.44 8.90
N ALA A 108 0.67 3.92 9.99
CA ALA A 108 0.43 4.47 11.33
C ALA A 108 0.89 5.93 11.46
N ARG A 109 2.02 6.28 10.81
CA ARG A 109 2.49 7.67 10.75
C ARG A 109 1.57 8.55 9.91
N LEU A 110 1.03 8.02 8.81
CA LEU A 110 0.05 8.71 7.95
C LEU A 110 -1.22 9.04 8.74
N ASP A 111 -1.74 8.10 9.53
CA ASP A 111 -2.88 8.32 10.42
C ASP A 111 -2.56 9.41 11.46
N ALA A 112 -1.38 9.38 12.08
CA ALA A 112 -1.00 10.40 13.05
C ALA A 112 -0.87 11.81 12.44
N LEU A 113 -0.31 11.92 11.23
CA LEU A 113 -0.17 13.20 10.51
C LEU A 113 -1.50 13.81 10.11
N THR A 114 -2.51 12.97 9.91
CA THR A 114 -3.84 13.37 9.45
C THR A 114 -4.86 13.48 10.58
N ASN A 115 -4.43 13.35 11.85
CA ASN A 115 -5.32 13.21 13.00
C ASN A 115 -6.40 12.14 12.76
N HIS A 116 -6.00 10.94 12.36
CA HIS A 116 -6.88 9.82 12.01
C HIS A 116 -7.94 10.17 10.96
N LEU A 117 -7.57 11.02 10.00
CA LEU A 117 -8.44 11.55 8.95
C LEU A 117 -9.62 12.39 9.48
N GLU A 118 -9.51 12.94 10.68
CA GLU A 118 -10.44 13.95 11.18
C GLU A 118 -10.14 15.31 10.53
N LEU A 119 -11.17 15.86 9.88
CA LEU A 119 -11.08 17.15 9.19
C LEU A 119 -11.52 18.29 10.12
N PRO A 120 -10.87 19.46 10.06
CA PRO A 120 -11.39 20.66 10.70
C PRO A 120 -12.72 21.08 10.08
N GLU A 121 -13.55 21.80 10.84
CA GLU A 121 -14.88 22.24 10.38
C GLU A 121 -14.80 23.07 9.09
N ASP A 122 -13.76 23.89 8.96
CA ASP A 122 -13.52 24.80 7.83
C ASP A 122 -12.67 24.16 6.70
N ALA A 123 -12.44 22.84 6.74
CA ALA A 123 -11.68 22.13 5.71
C ALA A 123 -12.25 22.39 4.31
N CYS A 124 -11.38 22.87 3.42
CA CYS A 124 -11.74 23.09 2.02
C CYS A 124 -11.90 21.77 1.25
N ASN A 125 -12.54 21.82 0.08
CA ASN A 125 -12.80 20.62 -0.74
C ASN A 125 -11.52 19.87 -1.15
N THR A 126 -10.38 20.54 -1.29
CA THR A 126 -9.10 19.88 -1.60
C THR A 126 -8.63 19.01 -0.43
N TRP A 127 -8.78 19.51 0.80
CA TRP A 127 -8.40 18.77 2.01
C TRP A 127 -9.36 17.59 2.24
N ARG A 128 -10.67 17.79 2.06
CA ARG A 128 -11.66 16.71 2.12
C ARG A 128 -11.33 15.58 1.13
N LYS A 129 -11.10 15.95 -0.13
CA LYS A 129 -10.71 15.00 -1.18
C LYS A 129 -9.41 14.26 -0.85
N LEU A 130 -8.40 14.95 -0.31
CA LEU A 130 -7.15 14.33 0.11
C LEU A 130 -7.40 13.23 1.14
N TYR A 131 -8.20 13.51 2.17
CA TYR A 131 -8.46 12.54 3.25
C TYR A 131 -9.33 11.38 2.77
N GLU A 132 -10.28 11.61 1.87
CA GLU A 132 -11.03 10.55 1.18
C GLU A 132 -10.09 9.61 0.40
N GLN A 133 -9.12 10.16 -0.34
CA GLN A 133 -8.14 9.35 -1.07
C GLN A 133 -7.19 8.59 -0.14
N ILE A 134 -6.75 9.20 0.95
CA ILE A 134 -5.90 8.53 1.95
C ILE A 134 -6.65 7.36 2.59
N ALA A 135 -7.94 7.51 2.90
CA ALA A 135 -8.75 6.42 3.44
C ALA A 135 -8.77 5.22 2.48
N ILE A 136 -9.03 5.46 1.20
CA ILE A 136 -9.05 4.42 0.16
C ILE A 136 -7.68 3.78 -0.01
N PHE A 137 -6.61 4.57 -0.10
CA PHE A 137 -5.24 4.05 -0.22
C PHE A 137 -4.85 3.17 0.98
N ARG A 138 -5.20 3.58 2.21
CA ARG A 138 -4.92 2.80 3.42
C ARG A 138 -5.66 1.47 3.40
N GLU A 139 -6.92 1.46 2.98
CA GLU A 139 -7.69 0.21 2.85
C GLU A 139 -7.10 -0.70 1.77
N ASP A 140 -6.76 -0.13 0.61
CA ASP A 140 -6.15 -0.87 -0.49
C ASP A 140 -4.80 -1.47 -0.10
N LEU A 141 -3.91 -0.69 0.52
CA LEU A 141 -2.57 -1.16 0.88
C LEU A 141 -2.62 -2.23 1.99
N ASN A 142 -3.53 -2.09 2.96
CA ASN A 142 -3.75 -3.15 3.95
C ASN A 142 -4.31 -4.43 3.32
N ALA A 143 -5.28 -4.31 2.40
CA ALA A 143 -5.85 -5.45 1.69
C ALA A 143 -4.82 -6.15 0.79
N HIS A 144 -3.97 -5.36 0.12
CA HIS A 144 -2.84 -5.82 -0.66
C HIS A 144 -1.88 -6.64 0.19
N ILE A 145 -1.30 -6.05 1.24
CA ILE A 145 -0.35 -6.71 2.14
C ILE A 145 -0.98 -7.97 2.76
N ALA A 146 -2.26 -7.91 3.16
CA ALA A 146 -2.95 -9.07 3.73
C ALA A 146 -3.10 -10.21 2.72
N LEU A 147 -3.41 -9.91 1.46
CA LEU A 147 -3.51 -10.89 0.40
C LEU A 147 -2.18 -11.61 0.18
N GLU A 148 -1.09 -10.85 0.11
CA GLU A 148 0.24 -11.41 -0.06
C GLU A 148 0.66 -12.23 1.16
N ASN A 149 0.61 -11.63 2.34
CA ASN A 149 1.09 -12.25 3.57
C ASN A 149 0.30 -13.50 3.94
N SER A 150 -1.02 -13.46 3.80
CA SER A 150 -1.90 -14.51 4.32
C SER A 150 -2.24 -15.57 3.30
N VAL A 151 -2.19 -15.24 2.00
CA VAL A 151 -2.57 -16.17 0.93
C VAL A 151 -1.36 -16.53 0.09
N LEU A 152 -0.76 -15.58 -0.64
CA LEU A 152 0.29 -15.91 -1.61
C LEU A 152 1.54 -16.46 -0.92
N PHE A 153 2.09 -15.75 0.06
CA PHE A 153 3.32 -16.10 0.75
C PHE A 153 3.18 -17.33 1.64
N THR A 154 2.03 -17.50 2.30
CA THR A 154 1.72 -18.73 3.07
C THR A 154 1.80 -19.98 2.19
N ARG A 155 1.41 -19.91 0.91
CA ARG A 155 1.54 -21.04 -0.03
C ARG A 155 2.99 -21.35 -0.38
N ILE A 156 3.91 -20.39 -0.23
CA ILE A 156 5.34 -20.54 -0.52
C ILE A 156 6.12 -21.06 0.70
N ASP A 157 5.93 -20.44 1.86
CA ASP A 157 6.73 -20.72 3.06
C ASP A 157 6.02 -21.61 4.08
N GLY A 158 4.69 -21.72 4.02
CA GLY A 158 3.87 -22.45 4.99
C GLY A 158 3.66 -21.71 6.31
N LEU A 159 4.05 -20.45 6.40
CA LEU A 159 3.95 -19.62 7.59
C LEU A 159 2.69 -18.77 7.52
N THR A 160 1.91 -18.78 8.60
CA THR A 160 0.82 -17.81 8.79
C THR A 160 1.42 -16.52 9.33
N ALA A 161 0.99 -15.39 8.76
CA ALA A 161 1.33 -14.05 9.24
C ALA A 161 0.81 -13.81 10.67
#